data_AF-A0A1F8UZG1-F1
#
_entry.id   AF-A0A1F8UZG1-F1
#
_cell.length_a   1.000
_cell.length_b   1.000
_cell.length_c   1.000
_cell.angle_alpha   90.00
_cell.angle_beta   90.00
_cell.angle_gamma   90.00
#
_symmetry.space_group_name_H-M   'P 1'
#
loop_
_entity.id
_entity.type
_entity.pdbx_description
1 polymer ?
#
loop_
_entity_poly.entity_id
_entity_poly.type
_entity_poly.pdbx_seq_one_letter_code
_entity_poly.pdbx_strand_id
1 'polypeptide(L)'
;MYEVILAKDAIKYYKKSDAKMKKMLNECFVNLKENPKNNVNVKRLEGKLEGLYRYRIRDIRVIYEVIDNRVEVHVLDIGNRGDIYK
;
A
#
# COMPACT_ATOMS: atom_id res chain seq x y z
N MET A 1 13.66 -1.47 -9.78
CA MET A 1 12.23 -1.10 -9.74
C MET A 1 11.48 -2.33 -9.26
N TYR A 2 10.65 -2.20 -8.23
CA TYR A 2 9.85 -3.30 -7.68
C TYR A 2 8.63 -3.59 -8.54
N GLU A 3 8.17 -4.83 -8.53
CA GLU A 3 6.86 -5.22 -9.04
C GLU A 3 5.81 -5.03 -7.94
N VAL A 4 4.69 -4.34 -8.24
CA VAL A 4 3.61 -4.12 -7.27
C VAL A 4 2.49 -5.12 -7.55
N ILE A 5 2.23 -5.98 -6.57
CA ILE A 5 1.22 -7.04 -6.63
C ILE A 5 0.11 -6.69 -5.65
N LEU A 6 -1.15 -6.71 -6.11
CA LEU A 6 -2.31 -6.40 -5.27
C LEU A 6 -2.97 -7.69 -4.77
N ALA A 7 -3.13 -7.83 -3.47
CA ALA A 7 -3.94 -8.89 -2.87
C ALA A 7 -5.44 -8.69 -3.16
N LYS A 8 -6.23 -9.72 -2.90
CA LYS A 8 -7.67 -9.76 -3.22
C LYS A 8 -8.44 -8.57 -2.63
N ASP A 9 -8.17 -8.19 -1.39
CA ASP A 9 -8.86 -7.09 -0.72
C ASP A 9 -8.43 -5.73 -1.25
N ALA A 10 -7.13 -5.55 -1.51
CA ALA A 10 -6.62 -4.37 -2.21
C ALA A 10 -7.26 -4.21 -3.62
N ILE A 11 -7.38 -5.30 -4.39
CA ILE A 11 -8.06 -5.29 -5.70
C ILE A 11 -9.54 -4.89 -5.54
N LYS A 12 -10.22 -5.42 -4.53
CA LYS A 12 -11.63 -5.13 -4.26
C LYS A 12 -11.83 -3.65 -3.94
N TYR A 13 -10.97 -3.06 -3.10
CA TYR A 13 -11.01 -1.63 -2.81
C TYR A 13 -10.72 -0.79 -4.05
N TYR A 14 -9.66 -1.14 -4.79
CA TYR A 14 -9.29 -0.44 -6.03
C TYR A 14 -10.43 -0.44 -7.04
N LYS A 15 -11.09 -1.58 -7.28
CA LYS A 15 -12.20 -1.68 -8.24
C LYS A 15 -13.39 -0.79 -7.87
N LYS A 16 -13.73 -0.75 -6.57
CA LYS A 16 -14.82 0.08 -6.02
C LYS A 16 -14.52 1.57 -5.97
N SER A 17 -13.25 1.94 -6.04
CA SER A 17 -12.80 3.34 -5.96
C SER A 17 -13.24 4.15 -7.18
N ASP A 18 -13.54 5.42 -6.95
CA ASP A 18 -13.83 6.38 -8.02
C ASP A 18 -12.57 6.74 -8.84
N ALA A 19 -12.74 7.48 -9.92
CA ALA A 19 -11.63 7.84 -10.81
C ALA A 19 -10.55 8.67 -10.10
N LYS A 20 -10.96 9.57 -9.21
CA LYS A 20 -10.04 10.42 -8.45
C LYS A 20 -9.17 9.59 -7.52
N MET A 21 -9.77 8.64 -6.82
CA MET A 21 -9.08 7.75 -5.90
C MET A 21 -8.16 6.78 -6.64
N LYS A 22 -8.62 6.20 -7.76
CA LYS A 22 -7.79 5.34 -8.62
C LYS A 22 -6.53 6.07 -9.11
N LYS A 23 -6.65 7.35 -9.47
CA LYS A 23 -5.50 8.17 -9.84
C LYS A 23 -4.48 8.27 -8.70
N MET A 24 -4.94 8.59 -7.49
CA MET A 24 -4.06 8.69 -6.31
C MET A 24 -3.43 7.34 -5.94
N LEU A 25 -4.17 6.23 -6.08
CA LEU A 25 -3.64 4.88 -5.86
C LEU A 25 -2.58 4.52 -6.91
N ASN A 26 -2.79 4.86 -8.17
CA ASN A 26 -1.81 4.63 -9.23
C ASN A 26 -0.50 5.42 -8.96
N GLU A 27 -0.60 6.68 -8.52
CA GLU A 27 0.56 7.48 -8.09
C GLU A 27 1.29 6.84 -6.91
N CYS A 28 0.54 6.32 -5.92
CA CYS A 28 1.12 5.53 -4.82
C CYS A 28 1.86 4.30 -5.35
N PHE A 29 1.27 3.52 -6.26
CA PHE A 29 1.91 2.32 -6.81
C PHE A 29 3.20 2.65 -7.56
N VAL A 30 3.23 3.74 -8.33
CA VAL A 30 4.46 4.21 -8.98
C VAL A 30 5.55 4.51 -7.95
N ASN A 31 5.21 5.23 -6.87
CA ASN A 31 6.15 5.49 -5.78
C ASN A 31 6.66 4.21 -5.12
N LEU A 32 5.79 3.21 -4.92
CA LEU A 32 6.18 1.92 -4.34
C LEU A 32 7.10 1.12 -5.26
N LYS A 33 6.96 1.24 -6.59
CA LYS A 33 7.89 0.62 -7.54
C LYS A 33 9.31 1.20 -7.44
N GLU A 34 9.44 2.48 -7.11
CA GLU A 34 10.74 3.15 -7.05
C GLU A 34 11.37 3.09 -5.67
N ASN A 35 10.59 3.42 -4.64
CA ASN A 35 11.10 3.57 -3.28
C ASN A 35 10.04 3.15 -2.24
N PRO A 36 9.85 1.84 -2.04
CA PRO A 36 8.81 1.32 -1.16
C PRO A 36 9.11 1.49 0.33
N LYS A 37 10.32 1.89 0.73
CA LYS A 37 10.70 1.98 2.16
C LYS A 37 10.94 3.40 2.65
N ASN A 38 11.45 4.29 1.78
CA ASN A 38 11.93 5.61 2.18
C ASN A 38 11.12 6.72 1.49
N ASN A 39 9.88 6.93 1.93
CA ASN A 39 9.02 8.01 1.45
C ASN A 39 8.33 8.71 2.63
N VAL A 40 8.07 10.02 2.54
CA VAL A 40 7.40 10.81 3.58
C VAL A 40 6.03 10.25 3.99
N ASN A 41 5.34 9.59 3.06
CA ASN A 41 4.04 8.98 3.29
C ASN A 41 4.14 7.56 3.86
N VAL A 42 5.34 6.99 3.90
CA VAL A 42 5.62 5.61 4.33
C VAL A 42 6.01 5.57 5.79
N LYS A 43 5.45 4.62 6.53
CA LYS A 43 5.86 4.29 7.89
C LYS A 43 5.95 2.77 8.04
N ARG A 44 7.06 2.26 8.57
CA ARG A 44 7.17 0.86 9.02
C ARG A 44 6.24 0.65 10.21
N LEU A 45 5.48 -0.43 10.18
CA LEU A 45 4.55 -0.81 11.24
C LEU A 45 5.28 -1.65 12.29
N GLU A 46 4.71 -1.67 13.49
CA GLU A 46 5.27 -2.28 14.70
C GLU A 46 4.22 -3.15 15.39
N GLY A 47 4.66 -3.98 16.34
CA GLY A 47 3.79 -4.88 17.09
C GLY A 47 3.22 -5.99 16.22
N LYS A 48 1.90 -6.20 16.24
CA LYS A 48 1.25 -7.30 15.49
C LYS A 48 1.41 -7.20 13.96
N LEU A 49 1.76 -6.03 13.45
CA LEU A 49 1.98 -5.76 12.02
C LEU A 49 3.45 -5.49 11.71
N GLU A 50 4.36 -5.92 12.59
CA GLU A 50 5.79 -5.79 12.35
C GLU A 50 6.20 -6.48 11.03
N GLY A 51 7.11 -5.84 10.29
CA GLY A 51 7.53 -6.27 8.96
C GLY A 51 6.71 -5.64 7.82
N LEU A 52 5.53 -5.09 8.12
CA LEU A 52 4.70 -4.37 7.17
C LEU A 52 5.01 -2.88 7.14
N TYR A 53 4.56 -2.23 6.07
CA TYR A 53 4.64 -0.81 5.84
C TYR A 53 3.26 -0.24 5.55
N ARG A 54 3.11 1.06 5.82
CA ARG A 54 1.91 1.81 5.52
C ARG A 54 2.23 3.04 4.70
N TYR A 55 1.64 3.14 3.51
CA TYR A 55 1.63 4.38 2.71
C TYR A 55 0.35 5.16 3.02
N ARG A 56 0.47 6.44 3.37
CA ARG A 56 -0.68 7.32 3.66
C ARG A 56 -1.05 8.16 2.44
N ILE A 57 -2.34 8.14 2.08
CA ILE A 57 -2.92 8.97 1.03
C ILE A 57 -4.12 9.71 1.64
N ARG A 58 -3.92 10.92 2.15
CA ARG A 58 -4.94 11.67 2.92
C ARG A 58 -5.47 10.82 4.10
N ASP A 59 -6.70 10.34 4.02
CA ASP A 59 -7.38 9.52 5.04
C ASP A 59 -7.28 8.02 4.77
N ILE A 60 -6.79 7.65 3.59
CA ILE A 60 -6.61 6.28 3.14
C ILE A 60 -5.21 5.79 3.50
N ARG A 61 -5.11 4.50 3.78
CA ARG A 61 -3.85 3.80 3.98
C ARG A 61 -3.78 2.62 3.05
N VAL A 62 -2.56 2.37 2.58
CA VAL A 62 -2.17 1.20 1.81
C VAL A 62 -1.21 0.43 2.69
N ILE A 63 -1.56 -0.81 3.07
CA ILE A 63 -0.69 -1.70 3.84
C ILE A 63 -0.02 -2.64 2.86
N TYR A 64 1.29 -2.77 2.99
CA TYR A 64 2.07 -3.60 2.09
C TYR A 64 3.29 -4.18 2.79
N GLU A 65 3.81 -5.24 2.21
CA GLU A 65 5.11 -5.81 2.54
C GLU A 65 6.08 -5.61 1.37
N VAL A 66 7.38 -5.58 1.70
CA VAL A 66 8.44 -5.48 0.70
C VAL A 66 9.25 -6.76 0.74
N ILE A 67 9.27 -7.47 -0.37
CA ILE A 67 9.94 -8.75 -0.54
C ILE A 67 11.23 -8.50 -1.35
N ASP A 68 12.30 -8.12 -0.66
CA ASP A 68 13.55 -7.68 -1.30
C ASP A 68 14.21 -8.76 -2.16
N ASN A 69 14.11 -10.03 -1.76
CA ASN A 69 14.70 -11.15 -2.49
C ASN A 69 14.00 -11.42 -3.84
N ARG A 70 12.75 -10.98 -4.00
CA ARG A 70 11.99 -11.10 -5.26
C ARG A 70 11.81 -9.76 -5.97
N VAL A 71 12.24 -8.66 -5.35
CA VAL A 71 12.00 -7.29 -5.84
C VAL A 71 10.50 -7.03 -6.02
N GLU A 72 9.68 -7.51 -5.08
CA GLU A 72 8.22 -7.39 -5.09
C GLU A 72 7.71 -6.52 -3.94
N VAL A 73 6.60 -5.85 -4.15
CA VAL A 73 5.82 -5.13 -3.14
C VAL A 73 4.40 -5.68 -3.18
N HIS A 74 4.00 -6.36 -2.10
CA HIS A 74 2.68 -6.96 -2.00
C HIS A 74 1.77 -6.02 -1.22
N VAL A 75 0.82 -5.40 -1.90
CA VAL A 75 -0.21 -4.56 -1.28
C VAL A 75 -1.30 -5.46 -0.75
N LEU A 76 -1.35 -5.58 0.59
CA LEU A 76 -2.22 -6.49 1.31
C LEU A 76 -3.64 -5.93 1.42
N ASP A 77 -3.76 -4.65 1.79
CA ASP A 77 -5.05 -4.01 2.00
C ASP A 77 -5.01 -2.50 1.73
N ILE A 78 -6.17 -1.94 1.35
CA ILE A 78 -6.39 -0.52 1.10
C ILE A 78 -7.72 -0.11 1.72
N GLY A 79 -7.72 0.98 2.47
CA GLY A 79 -8.91 1.39 3.21
C GLY A 79 -8.75 2.68 4.02
N ASN A 80 -9.80 3.05 4.74
CA ASN A 80 -9.79 4.19 5.64
C ASN A 80 -9.13 3.85 6.98
N ARG A 81 -8.77 4.87 7.77
CA ARG A 81 -8.07 4.73 9.06
C ARG A 81 -8.60 3.62 9.98
N GLY A 82 -9.92 3.48 10.07
CA GLY A 82 -10.57 2.56 11.01
C GLY A 82 -10.82 1.15 10.48
N ASP A 83 -10.69 0.94 9.17
CA ASP A 83 -11.08 -0.33 8.53
C ASP A 83 -9.91 -1.32 8.42
N ILE A 84 -8.67 -0.83 8.41
CA ILE A 84 -7.49 -1.63 8.06
C ILE A 84 -6.81 -2.31 9.27
N TYR A 85 -7.28 -2.05 10.49
CA TYR A 85 -6.73 -2.65 11.71
C TYR A 85 -7.70 -3.65 12.37
N LYS A 86 -8.69 -4.15 11.62
CA LYS A 86 -9.63 -5.17 12.10
C LYS A 86 -9.14 -6.57 11.76
#